data_AF-A0A3D1SBT5-F1
#
_entry.id   AF-A0A3D1SBT5-F1
#
_cell.length_a   1.000
_cell.length_b   1.000
_cell.length_c   1.000
_cell.angle_alpha   90.00
_cell.angle_beta   90.00
_cell.angle_gamma   90.00
#
_symmetry.space_group_name_H-M   'P 1'
#
loop_
_entity.id
_entity.type
_entity.pdbx_description
1 polymer ?
#
loop_
_entity_poly.entity_id
_entity_poly.type
_entity_poly.pdbx_seq_one_letter_code
_entity_poly.pdbx_strand_id
1 'polypeptide(L)'
;AQQFGLEVSPEVDERYHIEKSTVAACRYLKDAYRKLGSWSAAALSYNGGQARITSEFTKQQTDKALDLWLVEETTRYYFRMLAIKTLFENPAQYGFVLRSDQLYKPMEFKEVMVSSAIPSLASFAKENGITYAQLKDFNSWLRDTKLTNKSGKNYTVLIPTRESLYYKKGEKIKIHDERWIAR
;
A
#
# COMPACT_ATOMS: atom_id res chain seq x y z
N ALA A 1 -5.26 5.64 -10.89
CA ALA A 1 -3.84 5.24 -10.86
C ALA A 1 -2.98 6.21 -11.68
N GLN A 2 -3.15 6.25 -13.00
CA GLN A 2 -2.37 7.14 -13.88
C GLN A 2 -2.48 8.63 -13.52
N GLN A 3 -3.67 9.12 -13.16
CA GLN A 3 -3.87 10.51 -12.70
C GLN A 3 -3.06 10.88 -11.43
N PHE A 4 -2.57 9.88 -10.68
CA PHE A 4 -1.71 10.06 -9.50
C PHE A 4 -0.24 9.68 -9.79
N GLY A 5 0.13 9.52 -11.06
CA GLY A 5 1.50 9.29 -11.50
C GLY A 5 1.96 7.83 -11.50
N LEU A 6 1.04 6.86 -11.36
CA LEU A 6 1.39 5.44 -11.43
C LEU A 6 1.37 4.94 -12.88
N GLU A 7 2.44 4.25 -13.27
CA GLU A 7 2.50 3.49 -14.51
C GLU A 7 1.65 2.22 -14.41
N VAL A 8 0.89 1.94 -15.47
CA VAL A 8 0.09 0.73 -15.61
C VAL A 8 0.23 0.23 -17.05
N SER A 9 0.98 -0.86 -17.21
CA SER A 9 1.26 -1.56 -18.44
C SER A 9 1.30 -3.08 -18.19
N PRO A 10 1.33 -3.93 -19.23
CA PRO A 10 1.38 -5.39 -19.04
C PRO A 10 2.62 -5.88 -18.29
N GLU A 11 3.77 -5.24 -18.46
CA GLU A 11 5.03 -5.62 -17.80
C GLU A 11 5.24 -4.88 -16.46
N VAL A 12 4.69 -3.67 -16.32
CA VAL A 12 4.89 -2.77 -15.17
C VAL A 12 3.55 -2.25 -14.66
N ASP A 13 3.20 -2.58 -13.42
CA ASP A 13 2.00 -2.08 -12.76
C ASP A 13 2.34 -1.55 -11.36
N GLU A 14 2.58 -0.24 -11.29
CA GLU A 14 2.99 0.44 -10.06
C GLU A 14 1.86 0.54 -9.02
N ARG A 15 0.65 0.05 -9.31
CA ARG A 15 -0.37 -0.19 -8.29
C ARG A 15 0.07 -1.26 -7.28
N TYR A 16 0.93 -2.18 -7.70
CA TYR A 16 1.56 -3.20 -6.84
C TYR A 16 2.92 -2.76 -6.28
N HIS A 17 3.32 -1.51 -6.52
CA HIS A 17 4.53 -0.94 -5.91
C HIS A 17 4.14 -0.30 -4.58
N ILE A 18 4.47 -0.95 -3.45
CA ILE A 18 4.01 -0.60 -2.10
C ILE A 18 4.16 0.90 -1.80
N GLU A 19 5.35 1.46 -1.99
CA GLU A 19 5.60 2.87 -1.67
C GLU A 19 4.83 3.83 -2.59
N LYS A 20 5.01 3.71 -3.92
CA LYS A 20 4.34 4.56 -4.90
C LYS A 20 2.81 4.49 -4.79
N SER A 21 2.24 3.31 -4.62
CA SER A 21 0.79 3.14 -4.48
C SER A 21 0.27 3.74 -3.18
N THR A 22 1.03 3.63 -2.08
CA THR A 22 0.70 4.29 -0.80
C THR A 22 0.70 5.82 -0.95
N VAL A 23 1.73 6.39 -1.58
CA VAL A 23 1.78 7.85 -1.84
C VAL A 23 0.63 8.30 -2.72
N ALA A 24 0.30 7.55 -3.78
CA ALA A 24 -0.83 7.84 -4.64
C ALA A 24 -2.18 7.78 -3.90
N ALA A 25 -2.38 6.78 -3.03
CA ALA A 25 -3.58 6.67 -2.19
C ALA A 25 -3.71 7.84 -1.21
N CYS A 26 -2.61 8.25 -0.56
CA CYS A 26 -2.58 9.42 0.31
C CYS A 26 -2.94 10.72 -0.44
N ARG A 27 -2.42 10.90 -1.66
CA ARG A 27 -2.79 12.04 -2.52
C ARG A 27 -4.28 12.01 -2.86
N TYR A 28 -4.80 10.85 -3.28
CA TYR A 28 -6.23 10.68 -3.55
C TYR A 28 -7.09 11.09 -2.36
N LEU A 29 -6.79 10.58 -1.16
CA LEU A 29 -7.61 10.81 0.03
C LEU A 29 -7.60 12.29 0.44
N LYS A 30 -6.45 12.97 0.32
CA LYS A 30 -6.35 14.41 0.56
C LYS A 30 -7.16 15.20 -0.47
N ASP A 31 -7.12 14.82 -1.75
CA ASP A 31 -7.90 15.48 -2.81
C ASP A 31 -9.41 15.28 -2.59
N ALA A 32 -9.81 14.05 -2.25
CA ALA A 32 -11.19 13.72 -1.95
C ALA A 32 -11.70 14.51 -0.73
N TYR A 33 -10.90 14.63 0.33
CA TYR A 33 -11.24 15.45 1.49
C TYR A 33 -11.41 16.92 1.11
N ARG A 34 -10.47 17.50 0.33
CA ARG A 34 -10.57 18.89 -0.14
C ARG A 34 -11.84 19.15 -0.96
N LYS A 35 -12.28 18.16 -1.74
CA LYS A 35 -13.48 18.27 -2.59
C LYS A 35 -14.80 18.04 -1.82
N LEU A 36 -14.82 17.07 -0.92
CA LEU A 36 -16.04 16.58 -0.26
C LEU A 36 -16.21 17.09 1.18
N GLY A 37 -15.21 17.74 1.76
CA GLY A 37 -15.27 18.36 3.08
C GLY A 37 -15.31 17.42 4.28
N SER A 38 -15.30 16.09 4.07
CA SER A 38 -15.43 15.10 5.14
C SER A 38 -14.57 13.87 4.91
N TRP A 39 -13.95 13.34 5.97
CA TRP A 39 -13.18 12.10 5.92
C TRP A 39 -14.06 10.87 5.67
N SER A 40 -15.30 10.86 6.14
CA SER A 40 -16.25 9.79 5.82
C SER A 40 -16.60 9.81 4.33
N ALA A 41 -16.86 10.99 3.76
CA ALA A 41 -17.07 11.13 2.32
C ALA A 41 -15.83 10.74 1.50
N ALA A 42 -14.63 11.15 1.95
CA ALA A 42 -13.38 10.78 1.31
C ALA A 42 -13.17 9.25 1.30
N ALA A 43 -13.41 8.57 2.43
CA ALA A 43 -13.32 7.12 2.54
C ALA A 43 -14.33 6.40 1.63
N LEU A 44 -15.61 6.79 1.66
CA LEU A 44 -16.64 6.22 0.78
C LEU A 44 -16.26 6.43 -0.69
N SER A 45 -15.70 7.59 -1.03
CA SER A 45 -15.25 7.88 -2.39
C SER A 45 -14.06 7.05 -2.82
N TYR A 46 -13.19 6.63 -1.90
CA TYR A 46 -12.06 5.76 -2.23
C TYR A 46 -12.53 4.41 -2.77
N ASN A 47 -13.60 3.85 -2.19
CA ASN A 47 -14.22 2.62 -2.69
C ASN A 47 -15.20 2.88 -3.85
N GLY A 48 -16.12 3.84 -3.71
CA GLY A 48 -17.22 4.05 -4.66
C GLY A 48 -16.92 5.00 -5.82
N GLY A 49 -15.79 5.72 -5.78
CA GLY A 49 -15.42 6.77 -6.73
C GLY A 49 -16.00 8.16 -6.37
N GLN A 50 -15.20 9.22 -6.54
CA GLN A 50 -15.62 10.59 -6.21
C GLN A 50 -16.85 11.06 -7.00
N ALA A 51 -16.94 10.74 -8.30
CA ALA A 51 -18.06 11.14 -9.14
C ALA A 51 -19.38 10.52 -8.65
N ARG A 52 -19.35 9.23 -8.28
CA ARG A 52 -20.51 8.53 -7.73
C ARG A 52 -20.94 9.16 -6.41
N ILE A 53 -20.03 9.31 -5.45
CA ILE A 53 -20.37 9.89 -4.13
C ILE A 53 -20.90 11.32 -4.27
N THR A 54 -20.30 12.14 -5.14
CA THR A 54 -20.80 13.50 -5.42
C THR A 54 -22.23 13.45 -5.98
N SER A 55 -22.50 12.54 -6.93
CA SER A 55 -23.84 12.39 -7.51
C SER A 55 -24.88 11.93 -6.49
N GLU A 56 -24.50 11.03 -5.57
CA GLU A 56 -25.42 10.53 -4.54
C GLU A 56 -25.77 11.60 -3.50
N PHE A 57 -24.84 12.48 -3.13
CA PHE A 57 -25.17 13.66 -2.31
C PHE A 57 -26.27 14.52 -2.95
N THR A 58 -26.14 14.82 -4.25
CA THR A 58 -27.16 15.60 -4.98
C THR A 58 -28.49 14.86 -5.08
N LYS A 59 -28.50 13.57 -5.44
CA LYS A 59 -29.73 12.79 -5.61
C LYS A 59 -30.51 12.61 -4.32
N GLN A 60 -29.80 12.36 -3.22
CA GLN A 60 -30.39 12.05 -1.92
C GLN A 60 -30.57 13.30 -1.04
N GLN A 61 -30.22 14.47 -1.57
CA GLN A 61 -30.39 15.78 -0.92
C GLN A 61 -29.82 15.82 0.49
N THR A 62 -28.61 15.28 0.65
CA THR A 62 -27.86 15.27 1.92
C THR A 62 -26.43 15.73 1.67
N ASP A 63 -25.81 16.27 2.71
CA ASP A 63 -24.39 16.61 2.77
C ASP A 63 -23.62 15.70 3.76
N LYS A 64 -24.33 14.81 4.45
CA LYS A 64 -23.77 13.88 5.43
C LYS A 64 -23.50 12.54 4.78
N ALA A 65 -22.22 12.20 4.69
CA ALA A 65 -21.77 10.98 4.00
C ALA A 65 -22.37 9.68 4.57
N LEU A 66 -22.64 9.64 5.88
CA LEU A 66 -23.18 8.46 6.56
C LEU A 66 -24.71 8.34 6.43
N ASP A 67 -25.39 9.38 5.94
CA ASP A 67 -26.82 9.36 5.67
C ASP A 67 -27.10 8.89 4.22
N LEU A 68 -26.06 8.72 3.40
CA LEU A 68 -26.19 8.21 2.03
C LEU A 68 -26.61 6.73 2.03
N TRP A 69 -27.69 6.44 1.32
CA TRP A 69 -28.08 5.10 0.93
C TRP A 69 -27.19 4.61 -0.22
N LEU A 70 -26.14 3.87 0.12
CA LEU A 70 -25.20 3.27 -0.83
C LEU A 70 -25.26 1.73 -0.76
N VAL A 71 -24.65 1.07 -1.74
CA VAL A 71 -24.45 -0.38 -1.70
C VAL A 71 -23.59 -0.77 -0.48
N GLU A 72 -23.89 -1.94 0.07
CA GLU A 72 -23.34 -2.40 1.34
C GLU A 72 -21.80 -2.47 1.37
N GLU A 73 -21.16 -2.77 0.24
CA GLU A 73 -19.70 -2.74 0.09
C GLU A 73 -19.14 -1.35 0.44
N THR A 74 -19.68 -0.29 -0.17
CA THR A 74 -19.21 1.07 0.01
C THR A 74 -19.54 1.59 1.40
N THR A 75 -20.76 1.36 1.90
CA THR A 75 -21.16 1.79 3.25
C THR A 75 -20.26 1.20 4.33
N ARG A 76 -19.95 -0.11 4.26
CA ARG A 76 -19.08 -0.77 5.24
C ARG A 76 -17.62 -0.35 5.14
N TYR A 77 -17.18 0.17 4.00
CA TYR A 77 -15.78 0.54 3.78
C TYR A 77 -15.29 1.57 4.82
N TYR A 78 -16.09 2.61 5.08
CA TYR A 78 -15.76 3.61 6.11
C TYR A 78 -15.66 2.98 7.51
N PHE A 79 -16.61 2.14 7.90
CA PHE A 79 -16.60 1.50 9.21
C PHE A 79 -15.42 0.53 9.39
N ARG A 80 -15.03 -0.19 8.33
CA ARG A 80 -13.82 -1.03 8.34
C ARG A 80 -12.56 -0.19 8.54
N MET A 81 -12.43 0.94 7.82
CA MET A 81 -11.30 1.86 8.02
C MET A 81 -11.29 2.43 9.44
N LEU A 82 -12.45 2.83 9.98
CA LEU A 82 -12.56 3.34 11.33
C LEU A 82 -12.15 2.29 12.36
N ALA A 83 -12.61 1.05 12.22
CA ALA A 83 -12.25 -0.06 13.11
C ALA A 83 -10.73 -0.35 13.09
N ILE A 84 -10.11 -0.33 11.90
CA ILE A 84 -8.65 -0.48 11.76
C ILE A 84 -7.96 0.70 12.46
N LYS A 85 -8.38 1.94 12.21
CA LYS A 85 -7.81 3.13 12.84
C LYS A 85 -7.87 3.03 14.37
N THR A 86 -9.05 2.74 14.93
CA THR A 86 -9.23 2.65 16.39
C THR A 86 -8.38 1.53 16.99
N LEU A 87 -8.30 0.39 16.30
CA LEU A 87 -7.45 -0.72 16.70
C LEU A 87 -5.97 -0.32 16.76
N PHE A 88 -5.45 0.34 15.72
CA PHE A 88 -4.06 0.78 15.69
C PHE A 88 -3.75 1.91 16.68
N GLU A 89 -4.72 2.73 17.06
CA GLU A 89 -4.54 3.78 18.07
C GLU A 89 -4.59 3.26 19.51
N ASN A 90 -5.35 2.20 19.77
CA ASN A 90 -5.57 1.65 21.12
C ASN A 90 -5.68 0.11 21.13
N PRO A 91 -4.65 -0.65 20.71
CA PRO A 91 -4.78 -2.10 20.54
C PRO A 91 -5.14 -2.84 21.83
N ALA A 92 -4.58 -2.41 22.98
CA ALA A 92 -4.87 -3.01 24.27
C ALA A 92 -6.35 -2.89 24.69
N GLN A 93 -7.04 -1.81 24.31
CA GLN A 93 -8.48 -1.63 24.58
C GLN A 93 -9.32 -2.73 23.89
N TYR A 94 -8.82 -3.28 22.79
CA TYR A 94 -9.47 -4.34 22.02
C TYR A 94 -8.88 -5.73 22.28
N GLY A 95 -8.09 -5.89 23.35
CA GLY A 95 -7.52 -7.18 23.76
C GLY A 95 -6.22 -7.58 23.07
N PHE A 96 -5.61 -6.69 22.27
CA PHE A 96 -4.31 -6.94 21.65
C PHE A 96 -3.19 -6.52 22.59
N VAL A 97 -2.63 -7.49 23.31
CA VAL A 97 -1.48 -7.30 24.22
C VAL A 97 -0.21 -7.73 23.48
N LEU A 98 0.36 -6.82 22.68
CA LEU A 98 1.54 -7.09 21.87
C LEU A 98 2.82 -6.72 22.63
N ARG A 99 3.84 -7.57 22.53
CA ARG A 99 5.20 -7.27 22.97
C ARG A 99 6.04 -6.78 21.79
N SER A 100 7.13 -6.08 22.07
CA SER A 100 8.03 -5.56 21.04
C SER A 100 8.61 -6.66 20.13
N ASP A 101 8.85 -7.86 20.67
CA ASP A 101 9.37 -9.02 19.93
C ASP A 101 8.32 -9.70 19.01
N GLN A 102 7.06 -9.27 19.09
CA GLN A 102 5.95 -9.78 18.25
C GLN A 102 5.64 -8.86 17.07
N LEU A 103 6.25 -7.68 16.99
CA LEU A 103 6.08 -6.78 15.86
C LEU A 103 6.83 -7.29 14.63
N TYR A 104 6.42 -6.85 13.44
CA TYR A 104 7.17 -7.15 12.22
C TYR A 104 8.49 -6.39 12.21
N LYS A 105 9.56 -7.11 11.84
CA LYS A 105 10.86 -6.52 11.56
C LYS A 105 10.81 -5.73 10.24
N PRO A 106 11.27 -4.46 10.21
CA PRO A 106 11.45 -3.74 8.95
C PRO A 106 12.43 -4.48 8.03
N MET A 107 12.06 -4.63 6.77
CA MET A 107 12.92 -5.24 5.76
C MET A 107 13.90 -4.22 5.21
N GLU A 108 15.18 -4.57 5.19
CA GLU A 108 16.24 -3.78 4.55
C GLU A 108 16.52 -4.31 3.14
N PHE A 109 16.68 -3.39 2.19
CA PHE A 109 16.86 -3.68 0.77
C PHE A 109 18.13 -3.04 0.22
N LYS A 110 18.77 -3.76 -0.71
CA LYS A 110 19.67 -3.15 -1.69
C LYS A 110 18.83 -2.65 -2.86
N GLU A 111 18.96 -1.38 -3.17
CA GLU A 111 18.33 -0.77 -4.34
C GLU A 111 19.20 -0.97 -5.57
N VAL A 112 18.63 -1.56 -6.62
CA VAL A 112 19.29 -1.73 -7.92
C VAL A 112 18.57 -0.89 -8.96
N MET A 113 19.23 0.15 -9.45
CA MET A 113 18.70 0.98 -10.51
C MET A 113 18.86 0.28 -11.87
N VAL A 114 17.77 0.17 -12.62
CA VAL A 114 17.74 -0.46 -13.94
C VAL A 114 17.15 0.52 -14.95
N SER A 115 17.93 0.81 -15.99
CA SER A 115 17.53 1.64 -17.13
C SER A 115 17.48 0.87 -18.45
N SER A 116 17.90 -0.39 -18.45
CA SER A 116 17.92 -1.27 -19.63
C SER A 116 16.85 -2.36 -19.54
N ALA A 117 16.75 -3.17 -20.60
CA ALA A 117 15.94 -4.38 -20.57
C ALA A 117 16.50 -5.41 -19.56
N ILE A 118 15.62 -6.17 -18.93
CA ILE A 118 15.90 -7.41 -18.19
C ILE A 118 15.24 -8.56 -18.96
N PRO A 119 15.99 -9.33 -19.76
CA PRO A 119 15.41 -10.42 -20.56
C PRO A 119 14.79 -11.55 -19.75
N SER A 120 15.29 -11.79 -18.53
CA SER A 120 14.82 -12.81 -17.60
C SER A 120 14.98 -12.33 -16.17
N LEU A 121 13.86 -12.10 -15.49
CA LEU A 121 13.85 -11.76 -14.06
C LEU A 121 14.36 -12.91 -13.19
N ALA A 122 14.24 -14.16 -13.64
CA ALA A 122 14.80 -15.31 -12.92
C ALA A 122 16.34 -15.29 -12.93
N SER A 123 16.94 -14.96 -14.08
CA SER A 123 18.40 -14.78 -14.18
C SER A 123 18.86 -13.58 -13.35
N PHE A 124 18.15 -12.46 -13.47
CA PHE A 124 18.42 -11.26 -12.68
C PHE A 124 18.36 -11.50 -11.17
N ALA A 125 17.36 -12.27 -10.70
CA ALA A 125 17.25 -12.68 -9.30
C ALA A 125 18.47 -13.52 -8.87
N LYS A 126 18.84 -14.52 -9.68
CA LYS A 126 19.98 -15.41 -9.41
C LYS A 126 21.30 -14.64 -9.34
N GLU A 127 21.52 -13.68 -10.25
CA GLU A 127 22.69 -12.80 -10.27
C GLU A 127 22.77 -11.89 -9.04
N ASN A 128 21.62 -11.51 -8.47
CA ASN A 128 21.54 -10.77 -7.21
C ASN A 128 21.47 -11.66 -5.96
N GLY A 129 21.67 -12.98 -6.11
CA GLY A 129 21.76 -13.92 -4.99
C GLY A 129 20.43 -14.20 -4.28
N ILE A 130 19.29 -13.95 -4.93
CA ILE A 130 17.94 -14.20 -4.39
C ILE A 130 17.15 -15.15 -5.30
N THR A 131 16.09 -15.75 -4.77
CA THR A 131 15.17 -16.55 -5.58
C THR A 131 14.25 -15.65 -6.42
N TYR A 132 13.71 -16.20 -7.50
CA TYR A 132 12.70 -15.50 -8.29
C TYR A 132 11.45 -15.14 -7.46
N ALA A 133 11.03 -16.01 -6.53
CA ALA A 133 9.93 -15.73 -5.61
C ALA A 133 10.24 -14.52 -4.71
N GLN A 134 11.42 -14.47 -4.09
CA GLN A 134 11.86 -13.35 -3.27
C GLN A 134 11.90 -12.03 -4.07
N LEU A 135 12.36 -12.07 -5.33
CA LEU A 135 12.31 -10.89 -6.19
C LEU A 135 10.86 -10.39 -6.39
N LYS A 136 9.92 -11.31 -6.64
CA LYS A 136 8.51 -10.99 -6.89
C LYS A 136 7.76 -10.53 -5.64
N ASP A 137 8.12 -11.02 -4.46
CA ASP A 137 7.51 -10.59 -3.20
C ASP A 137 7.70 -9.08 -2.98
N PHE A 138 8.88 -8.55 -3.29
CA PHE A 138 9.21 -7.13 -3.06
C PHE A 138 9.09 -6.25 -4.31
N ASN A 139 8.99 -6.85 -5.49
CA ASN A 139 8.83 -6.14 -6.76
C ASN A 139 7.60 -6.66 -7.53
N SER A 140 6.49 -6.86 -6.82
CA SER A 140 5.22 -7.32 -7.40
C SER A 140 4.67 -6.39 -8.49
N TRP A 141 5.19 -5.18 -8.61
CA TRP A 141 4.91 -4.25 -9.70
C TRP A 141 5.51 -4.66 -11.04
N LEU A 142 6.58 -5.45 -11.06
CA LEU A 142 7.01 -6.17 -12.26
C LEU A 142 6.02 -7.31 -12.47
N ARG A 143 5.17 -7.23 -13.51
CA ARG A 143 4.06 -8.17 -13.69
C ARG A 143 4.43 -9.38 -14.55
N ASP A 144 5.34 -9.20 -15.50
CA ASP A 144 5.85 -10.28 -16.34
C ASP A 144 7.07 -11.00 -15.69
N THR A 145 7.67 -11.89 -16.45
CA THR A 145 8.92 -12.64 -16.23
C THR A 145 10.14 -11.91 -16.79
N LYS A 146 9.95 -10.78 -17.48
CA LYS A 146 10.96 -9.93 -18.10
C LYS A 146 10.57 -8.46 -18.00
N LEU A 147 11.50 -7.58 -18.35
CA LEU A 147 11.26 -6.14 -18.49
C LEU A 147 11.90 -5.67 -19.80
N THR A 148 11.12 -5.19 -20.76
CA THR A 148 11.62 -4.76 -22.08
C THR A 148 12.23 -3.36 -22.04
N ASN A 149 11.64 -2.44 -21.26
CA ASN A 149 12.11 -1.07 -21.01
C ASN A 149 12.66 -0.29 -22.24
N LYS A 150 11.91 -0.29 -23.36
CA LYS A 150 12.36 0.39 -24.60
C LYS A 150 12.59 1.89 -24.44
N SER A 151 11.93 2.52 -23.49
CA SER A 151 12.03 3.96 -23.21
C SER A 151 13.28 4.34 -22.43
N GLY A 152 14.05 3.37 -21.91
CA GLY A 152 15.20 3.65 -21.05
C GLY A 152 14.82 4.25 -19.71
N LYS A 153 13.58 4.04 -19.24
CA LYS A 153 13.10 4.61 -17.97
C LYS A 153 13.87 3.97 -16.81
N ASN A 154 14.22 4.78 -15.81
CA ASN A 154 14.84 4.29 -14.59
C ASN A 154 13.79 3.64 -13.69
N TYR A 155 14.05 2.39 -13.29
CA TYR A 155 13.33 1.69 -12.25
C TYR A 155 14.27 1.34 -11.10
N THR A 156 13.76 1.37 -9.87
CA THR A 156 14.46 0.85 -8.70
C THR A 156 13.89 -0.52 -8.38
N VAL A 157 14.73 -1.55 -8.47
CA VAL A 157 14.39 -2.93 -8.08
C VAL A 157 14.95 -3.19 -6.69
N LEU A 158 14.09 -3.64 -5.78
CA LEU A 158 14.44 -3.90 -4.39
C LEU A 158 14.93 -5.35 -4.22
N ILE A 159 16.17 -5.53 -3.78
CA ILE A 159 16.75 -6.84 -3.46
C ILE A 159 16.81 -6.98 -1.95
N PRO A 160 16.07 -7.91 -1.31
CA PRO A 160 16.11 -8.07 0.13
C PRO A 160 17.50 -8.49 0.59
N THR A 161 17.97 -7.90 1.69
CA THR A 161 19.21 -8.32 2.34
C THR A 161 19.03 -9.69 2.98
N ARG A 162 20.10 -10.51 3.02
CA ARG A 162 20.05 -11.85 3.62
C ARG A 162 19.65 -11.80 5.09
N GLU A 163 20.12 -10.78 5.81
CA GLU A 163 19.84 -10.55 7.22
C GLU A 163 18.37 -10.23 7.47
N SER A 164 17.68 -9.59 6.52
CA SER A 164 16.26 -9.24 6.65
C SER A 164 15.34 -10.42 6.39
N LEU A 165 15.78 -11.43 5.63
CA LEU A 165 14.99 -12.63 5.34
C LEU A 165 14.78 -13.55 6.56
N TYR A 166 15.49 -13.31 7.66
CA TYR A 166 15.42 -14.14 8.86
C TYR A 166 15.28 -13.28 10.12
N TYR A 167 14.51 -13.80 11.09
CA TYR A 167 14.45 -13.26 12.45
C TYR A 167 15.61 -13.82 13.26
N LYS A 168 16.34 -12.97 13.99
CA LYS A 168 17.37 -13.41 14.93
C LYS A 168 16.84 -13.39 16.37
N LYS A 169 17.16 -14.41 17.16
CA LYS A 169 16.80 -14.42 18.59
C LYS A 169 17.46 -13.24 19.31
N GLY A 170 16.66 -12.45 20.02
CA GLY A 170 17.13 -11.25 20.72
C GLY A 170 17.33 -10.02 19.84
N GLU A 171 16.93 -10.08 18.56
CA GLU A 171 16.91 -8.91 17.68
C GLU A 171 15.94 -7.86 18.22
N LYS A 172 16.42 -6.62 18.37
CA LYS A 172 15.56 -5.50 18.76
C LYS A 172 14.77 -5.03 17.56
N ILE A 173 13.45 -5.13 17.67
CA ILE A 173 12.53 -4.66 16.62
C ILE A 173 12.27 -3.18 16.83
N LYS A 174 12.39 -2.39 15.76
CA LYS A 174 12.08 -0.97 15.78
C LYS A 174 10.60 -0.77 16.05
N ILE A 175 10.28 -0.07 17.13
CA ILE A 175 8.93 0.32 17.48
C ILE A 175 8.67 1.68 16.81
N HIS A 176 7.72 1.71 15.88
CA HIS A 176 7.33 2.95 15.19
C HIS A 176 6.28 3.75 15.97
N ASP A 177 5.51 3.08 16.83
CA ASP A 177 4.52 3.68 17.70
C ASP A 177 4.44 2.90 19.03
N GLU A 178 4.78 3.57 20.13
CA GLU A 178 4.80 2.98 21.47
C GLU A 178 3.41 2.56 21.96
N ARG A 179 2.33 3.05 21.33
CA ARG A 179 0.95 2.63 21.66
C ARG A 179 0.66 1.19 21.25
N TRP A 180 1.44 0.63 20.33
CA TRP A 180 1.21 -0.72 19.83
C TRP A 180 1.61 -1.81 20.80
N ILE A 181 2.55 -1.52 21.70
CA ILE A 181 3.03 -2.48 22.68
C ILE A 181 2.32 -2.29 24.02
N ALA A 182 2.01 -3.39 24.68
CA ALA A 182 1.58 -3.38 26.05
C ALA A 182 2.76 -2.95 26.94
N ARG A 183 2.50 -1.98 27.81
CA ARG A 183 3.43 -1.57 28.86
C ARG A 183 3.35 -2.51 30.05
#